data_AF-A0AA96V3N3-F1
#
_entry.id   AF-A0AA96V3N3-F1
#
_cell.length_a   1.000
_cell.length_b   1.000
_cell.length_c   1.000
_cell.angle_alpha   90.00
_cell.angle_beta   90.00
_cell.angle_gamma   90.00
#
_symmetry.space_group_name_H-M   'P 1'
#
loop_
_entity.id
_entity.type
_entity.pdbx_description
1 polymer ?
#
loop_
_entity_poly.entity_id
_entity_poly.type
_entity_poly.pdbx_seq_one_letter_code
_entity_poly.pdbx_strand_id
1 'polypeptide(L)'
;SNSNYAMLGSLRSVAQTISYEVSLVLILMSFLFLISSFNMIDFMKYQEYSWFFFLLLPLSMMWVVSSLAETNRTPFDFAEGESELVSGFNVEYSSGSFAMIFLAEYASIIFMSMICSMMFLGGNMSEYLFFIKIVFISFLWIWVRGTLPRYRYDKLMYLAWKSYLPSSLTFLIFYFCLSLTVLNYS
;
A
#
# COMPACT_ATOMS: atom_id res chain seq x y z
N SER A 1 7.34 17.67 -19.02
CA SER A 1 7.10 19.01 -18.47
C SER A 1 8.35 19.85 -18.57
N ASN A 2 8.25 21.16 -18.83
CA ASN A 2 9.40 22.07 -19.02
C ASN A 2 9.68 22.98 -17.81
N SER A 3 8.85 22.92 -16.76
CA SER A 3 9.08 23.68 -15.53
C SER A 3 9.97 22.93 -14.54
N ASN A 4 10.98 23.63 -13.98
CA ASN A 4 11.89 23.05 -12.98
C ASN A 4 11.14 22.56 -11.73
N TYR A 5 10.02 23.19 -11.36
CA TYR A 5 9.20 22.79 -10.21
C TYR A 5 8.43 21.49 -10.47
N ALA A 6 7.84 21.30 -11.66
CA ALA A 6 7.19 20.03 -12.00
C ALA A 6 8.20 18.88 -12.07
N MET A 7 9.43 19.15 -12.54
CA MET A 7 10.50 18.14 -12.54
C MET A 7 10.96 17.76 -11.13
N LEU A 8 11.07 18.71 -10.20
CA LEU A 8 11.41 18.41 -8.81
C LEU A 8 10.30 17.63 -8.09
N GLY A 9 9.03 17.97 -8.35
CA GLY A 9 7.88 17.20 -7.86
C GLY A 9 7.89 15.75 -8.32
N SER A 10 8.25 15.50 -9.59
CA SER A 10 8.21 14.15 -10.17
C SER A 10 9.36 13.30 -9.66
N LEU A 11 10.54 13.88 -9.46
CA LEU A 11 11.66 13.20 -8.83
C LEU A 11 11.33 12.81 -7.37
N ARG A 12 10.64 13.67 -6.61
CA ARG A 12 10.21 13.36 -5.25
C ARG A 12 9.17 12.23 -5.21
N SER A 13 8.19 12.25 -6.11
CA SER A 13 7.18 11.19 -6.19
C SER A 13 7.78 9.85 -6.61
N VAL A 14 8.68 9.84 -7.60
CA VAL A 14 9.37 8.61 -8.04
C VAL A 14 10.25 8.04 -6.93
N ALA A 15 10.99 8.89 -6.20
CA ALA A 15 11.79 8.42 -5.07
C ALA A 15 10.90 7.78 -3.98
N GLN A 16 9.75 8.39 -3.70
CA GLN A 16 8.77 7.86 -2.75
C GLN A 16 8.22 6.51 -3.22
N THR A 17 7.74 6.38 -4.45
CA THR A 17 7.16 5.12 -4.94
C THR A 17 8.16 3.99 -4.84
N ILE A 18 9.41 4.18 -5.29
CA ILE A 18 10.47 3.17 -5.21
C ILE A 18 10.75 2.77 -3.75
N SER A 19 10.83 3.75 -2.84
CA SER A 19 11.13 3.47 -1.43
C SER A 19 10.05 2.61 -0.76
N TYR A 20 8.78 2.85 -1.10
CA TYR A 20 7.66 2.11 -0.53
C TYR A 20 7.41 0.77 -1.23
N GLU A 21 7.69 0.65 -2.53
CA GLU A 21 7.68 -0.62 -3.25
C GLU A 21 8.60 -1.65 -2.60
N VAL A 22 9.83 -1.26 -2.22
CA VAL A 22 10.75 -2.16 -1.51
C VAL A 22 10.13 -2.69 -0.21
N SER A 23 9.51 -1.81 0.58
CA SER A 23 8.86 -2.22 1.82
C SER A 23 7.64 -3.12 1.55
N LEU A 24 6.87 -2.84 0.50
CA LEU A 24 5.67 -3.59 0.15
C LEU A 24 6.01 -5.00 -0.32
N VAL A 25 7.07 -5.17 -1.12
CA VAL A 25 7.57 -6.48 -1.54
C VAL A 25 8.04 -7.30 -0.34
N LEU A 26 8.80 -6.71 0.59
CA LEU A 26 9.27 -7.42 1.79
C LEU A 26 8.11 -7.88 2.67
N ILE A 27 7.09 -7.02 2.84
CA ILE A 27 5.88 -7.36 3.57
C ILE A 27 5.13 -8.48 2.85
N LEU A 28 4.93 -8.40 1.52
CA LEU A 28 4.29 -9.45 0.72
C LEU A 28 4.98 -10.81 0.87
N MET A 29 6.31 -10.83 0.83
CA MET A 29 7.11 -12.05 0.99
C MET A 29 6.86 -12.75 2.33
N SER A 30 6.63 -11.99 3.41
CA SER A 30 6.31 -12.57 4.71
C SER A 30 4.99 -13.36 4.72
N PHE A 31 3.97 -12.91 3.97
CA PHE A 31 2.71 -13.66 3.80
C PHE A 31 2.91 -14.90 2.94
N LEU A 32 3.70 -14.79 1.88
CA LEU A 32 3.96 -15.91 0.97
C LEU A 32 4.68 -17.07 1.67
N PHE A 33 5.57 -16.80 2.62
CA PHE A 33 6.23 -17.86 3.39
C PHE A 33 5.28 -18.66 4.27
N LEU A 34 4.18 -18.06 4.76
CA LEU A 34 3.16 -18.77 5.53
C LEU A 34 2.28 -19.68 4.65
N ILE A 35 1.99 -19.25 3.42
CA ILE A 35 1.07 -19.92 2.50
C ILE A 35 1.79 -20.95 1.64
N SER A 36 3.09 -20.76 1.40
CA SER A 36 3.95 -21.54 0.50
C SER A 36 3.54 -21.55 -0.98
N SER A 37 2.58 -20.71 -1.38
CA SER A 37 2.14 -20.57 -2.77
C SER A 37 1.83 -19.12 -3.14
N PHE A 38 1.87 -18.82 -4.44
CA PHE A 38 1.55 -17.50 -5.00
C PHE A 38 0.11 -17.38 -5.50
N ASN A 39 -0.67 -18.47 -5.45
CA ASN A 39 -2.03 -18.44 -5.97
C ASN A 39 -2.95 -17.69 -5.02
N MET A 40 -3.66 -16.68 -5.54
CA MET A 40 -4.67 -15.94 -4.76
C MET A 40 -5.79 -16.84 -4.21
N ILE A 41 -6.05 -17.99 -4.85
CA ILE A 41 -7.04 -18.96 -4.37
C ILE A 41 -6.57 -19.64 -3.08
N ASP A 42 -5.27 -19.87 -2.94
CA ASP A 42 -4.75 -20.52 -1.73
C ASP A 42 -4.75 -19.54 -0.56
N PHE A 43 -4.57 -18.23 -0.80
CA PHE A 43 -4.80 -17.19 0.22
C PHE A 43 -6.21 -17.28 0.82
N MET A 44 -7.23 -17.55 0.01
CA MET A 44 -8.60 -17.74 0.53
C MET A 44 -8.71 -18.95 1.44
N LYS A 45 -8.16 -20.11 1.02
CA LYS A 45 -8.25 -21.37 1.78
C LYS A 45 -7.59 -21.27 3.14
N TYR A 46 -6.41 -20.66 3.23
CA TYR A 46 -5.70 -20.51 4.51
C TYR A 46 -6.35 -19.49 5.45
N GLN A 47 -7.22 -18.61 4.93
CA GLN A 47 -7.96 -17.62 5.70
C GLN A 47 -9.33 -18.11 6.22
N GLU A 48 -9.68 -19.39 6.04
CA GLU A 48 -10.96 -19.95 6.49
C GLU A 48 -11.13 -19.87 8.02
N TYR A 49 -10.09 -20.20 8.79
CA TYR A 49 -10.17 -20.25 10.26
C TYR A 49 -9.92 -18.89 10.92
N SER A 50 -8.89 -18.17 10.46
CA SER A 50 -8.50 -16.88 11.02
C SER A 50 -7.98 -15.98 9.92
N TRP A 51 -8.44 -14.72 9.93
CA TRP A 51 -7.93 -13.70 9.03
C TRP A 51 -6.45 -13.41 9.32
N PHE A 52 -5.66 -13.22 8.25
CA PHE A 52 -4.25 -12.85 8.38
C PHE A 52 -4.06 -11.48 9.04
N PHE A 53 -5.09 -10.63 9.06
CA PHE A 53 -5.08 -9.41 9.87
C PHE A 53 -4.75 -9.69 11.35
N PHE A 54 -5.34 -10.72 11.95
CA PHE A 54 -5.09 -11.04 13.36
C PHE A 54 -3.75 -11.74 13.56
N LEU A 55 -3.35 -12.62 12.63
CA LEU A 55 -2.08 -13.34 12.72
C LEU A 55 -0.87 -12.44 12.50
N LEU A 56 -0.99 -11.45 11.62
CA LEU A 56 0.11 -10.57 11.19
C LEU A 56 -0.21 -9.09 11.47
N LEU A 57 -0.76 -8.78 12.64
CA LEU A 57 -1.23 -7.43 12.98
C LEU A 57 -0.18 -6.34 12.69
N PRO A 58 1.10 -6.45 13.11
CA PRO A 58 2.10 -5.42 12.81
C PRO A 58 2.36 -5.24 11.31
N LEU A 59 2.45 -6.33 10.54
CA LEU A 59 2.68 -6.28 9.09
C LEU A 59 1.47 -5.76 8.34
N SER A 60 0.27 -6.10 8.78
CA SER A 60 -0.97 -5.59 8.19
C SER A 60 -1.08 -4.08 8.31
N MET A 61 -0.71 -3.52 9.47
CA MET A 61 -0.69 -2.07 9.67
C MET A 61 0.38 -1.40 8.82
N MET A 62 1.58 -2.00 8.71
CA MET A 62 2.62 -1.49 7.82
C MET A 62 2.20 -1.52 6.35
N TRP A 63 1.52 -2.60 5.92
CA TRP A 63 0.97 -2.71 4.56
C TRP A 63 -0.04 -1.61 4.25
N VAL A 64 -0.98 -1.36 5.16
CA VAL A 64 -1.98 -0.30 4.97
C VAL A 64 -1.27 1.04 4.76
N VAL A 65 -0.28 1.38 5.59
CA VAL A 65 0.47 2.63 5.44
C VAL A 65 1.32 2.66 4.16
N SER A 66 1.96 1.56 3.76
CA SER A 66 2.74 1.52 2.52
C SER A 66 1.85 1.62 1.27
N SER A 67 0.68 0.98 1.27
CA SER A 67 -0.29 1.08 0.18
C SER A 67 -0.86 2.51 0.05
N LEU A 68 -1.09 3.20 1.17
CA LEU A 68 -1.45 4.62 1.17
C LEU A 68 -0.34 5.49 0.54
N ALA A 69 0.92 5.22 0.88
CA ALA A 69 2.06 5.97 0.34
C ALA A 69 2.27 5.75 -1.17
N GLU A 70 1.95 4.57 -1.70
CA GLU A 70 2.08 4.25 -3.13
C GLU A 70 1.06 4.98 -4.01
N THR A 71 -0.16 5.16 -3.51
CA THR A 71 -1.19 5.92 -4.25
C THR A 71 -0.99 7.43 -4.26
N ASN A 72 0.10 7.92 -3.66
CA ASN A 72 0.52 9.32 -3.69
C ASN A 72 -0.58 10.32 -3.26
N ARG A 73 -1.51 9.92 -2.39
CA ARG A 73 -2.62 10.76 -1.91
C ARG A 73 -2.46 11.20 -0.46
N THR A 74 -3.16 12.28 -0.10
CA THR A 74 -3.05 12.93 1.21
C THR A 74 -3.33 11.91 2.31
N PRO A 75 -2.45 11.74 3.30
CA PRO A 75 -1.41 12.66 3.78
C PRO A 75 -0.02 12.56 3.12
N PHE A 76 0.16 11.74 2.09
CA PHE A 76 1.42 11.48 1.38
C PHE A 76 1.47 12.05 -0.06
N ASP A 77 0.76 13.15 -0.27
CA ASP A 77 0.60 13.83 -1.56
C ASP A 77 1.66 14.93 -1.76
N PHE A 78 2.88 14.50 -2.09
CA PHE A 78 4.02 15.40 -2.36
C PHE A 78 4.11 15.81 -3.84
N ALA A 79 3.42 15.07 -4.69
CA ALA A 79 3.41 15.24 -6.13
C ALA A 79 2.50 16.43 -6.51
N GLU A 80 1.40 16.65 -5.77
CA GLU A 80 0.40 17.69 -6.02
C GLU A 80 0.47 18.88 -5.04
N GLY A 81 1.51 18.95 -4.18
CA GLY A 81 1.58 19.89 -3.06
C GLY A 81 1.37 21.36 -3.44
N GLU A 82 0.13 21.86 -3.33
CA GLU A 82 -0.27 23.22 -3.71
C GLU A 82 0.55 24.32 -3.02
N SER A 83 0.94 24.08 -1.77
CA SER A 83 1.73 25.03 -0.95
C SER A 83 3.21 25.10 -1.34
N GLU A 84 3.76 24.06 -1.99
CA GLU A 84 5.19 23.97 -2.34
C GLU A 84 5.43 24.08 -3.85
N LEU A 85 4.51 23.57 -4.67
CA LEU A 85 4.70 23.37 -6.10
C LEU A 85 3.58 23.97 -6.96
N VAL A 86 2.68 24.78 -6.39
CA VAL A 86 1.58 25.46 -7.10
C VAL A 86 0.85 24.47 -8.04
N SER A 87 0.39 23.35 -7.46
CA SER A 87 -0.30 22.23 -8.14
C SER A 87 0.54 21.28 -9.02
N GLY A 88 1.88 21.38 -8.99
CA GLY A 88 2.76 20.33 -9.51
C GLY A 88 2.60 20.08 -11.02
N PHE A 89 2.36 18.82 -11.41
CA PHE A 89 2.23 18.43 -12.83
C PHE A 89 0.92 18.91 -13.45
N ASN A 90 -0.11 19.16 -12.64
CA ASN A 90 -1.44 19.54 -13.13
C ASN A 90 -1.45 20.92 -13.81
N VAL A 91 -0.41 21.73 -13.60
CA VAL A 91 -0.23 23.03 -14.27
C VAL A 91 -0.04 22.89 -15.78
N GLU A 92 0.52 21.77 -16.25
CA GLU A 92 0.89 21.61 -17.65
C GLU A 92 -0.09 20.77 -18.46
N TYR A 93 -1.05 20.10 -17.80
CA TYR A 93 -2.05 19.27 -18.47
C TYR A 93 -3.35 20.02 -18.74
N SER A 94 -3.89 19.83 -19.94
CA SER A 94 -5.20 20.34 -20.34
C SER A 94 -6.34 19.47 -19.80
N SER A 95 -7.58 19.95 -19.88
CA SER A 95 -8.77 19.35 -19.23
C SER A 95 -8.95 17.83 -19.45
N GLY A 96 -8.69 17.32 -20.66
CA GLY A 96 -8.87 15.90 -20.98
C GLY A 96 -7.79 14.99 -20.39
N SER A 97 -6.52 15.40 -20.46
CA SER A 97 -5.40 14.64 -19.88
C SER A 97 -5.40 14.71 -18.36
N PHE A 98 -5.81 15.84 -17.79
CA PHE A 98 -6.12 15.98 -16.36
C PHE A 98 -7.15 14.94 -15.91
N ALA A 99 -8.29 14.82 -16.60
CA ALA A 99 -9.32 13.85 -16.24
C ALA A 99 -8.82 12.40 -16.21
N MET A 100 -7.93 12.01 -17.14
CA MET A 100 -7.35 10.67 -17.19
C MET A 100 -6.41 10.39 -16.00
N ILE A 101 -5.68 11.39 -15.50
CA ILE A 101 -4.83 11.25 -14.32
C ILE A 101 -5.67 10.96 -13.08
N PHE A 102 -6.76 11.70 -12.85
CA PHE A 102 -7.67 11.43 -11.73
C PHE A 102 -8.32 10.05 -11.84
N LEU A 103 -8.77 9.64 -13.04
CA LEU A 103 -9.32 8.31 -13.24
C LEU A 103 -8.30 7.21 -12.91
N ALA A 104 -7.05 7.37 -13.33
CA ALA A 104 -5.98 6.42 -13.03
C ALA A 104 -5.67 6.34 -11.52
N GLU A 105 -5.67 7.47 -10.81
CA GLU A 105 -5.47 7.50 -9.36
C GLU A 105 -6.63 6.85 -8.60
N TYR A 106 -7.87 7.10 -8.98
CA TYR A 106 -9.01 6.41 -8.34
C TYR A 106 -9.02 4.91 -8.65
N ALA A 107 -8.60 4.52 -9.86
CA ALA A 107 -8.43 3.12 -10.21
C ALA A 107 -7.35 2.46 -9.35
N SER A 108 -6.22 3.13 -9.08
CA SER A 108 -5.15 2.58 -8.22
C SER A 108 -5.60 2.42 -6.77
N ILE A 109 -6.41 3.34 -6.23
CA ILE A 109 -6.99 3.21 -4.88
C ILE A 109 -7.88 1.96 -4.79
N ILE A 110 -8.78 1.78 -5.76
CA ILE A 110 -9.67 0.61 -5.79
C ILE A 110 -8.85 -0.68 -5.92
N PHE A 111 -7.84 -0.68 -6.79
CA PHE A 111 -6.94 -1.83 -6.97
C PHE A 111 -6.17 -2.19 -5.69
N MET A 112 -5.57 -1.22 -5.01
CA MET A 112 -4.85 -1.46 -3.76
C MET A 112 -5.79 -1.91 -2.63
N SER A 113 -7.02 -1.38 -2.59
CA SER A 113 -8.04 -1.84 -1.64
C SER A 113 -8.45 -3.30 -1.90
N MET A 114 -8.53 -3.70 -3.16
CA MET A 114 -8.81 -5.08 -3.57
C MET A 114 -7.70 -6.03 -3.11
N ILE A 115 -6.42 -5.70 -3.36
CA ILE A 115 -5.29 -6.51 -2.89
C ILE A 115 -5.28 -6.61 -1.36
N CYS A 116 -5.47 -5.49 -0.65
CA CYS A 116 -5.52 -5.47 0.81
C CYS A 116 -6.64 -6.39 1.34
N SER A 117 -7.84 -6.35 0.74
CA SER A 117 -8.96 -7.21 1.16
C SER A 117 -8.66 -8.69 1.00
N MET A 118 -8.02 -9.09 -0.12
CA MET A 118 -7.65 -10.49 -0.37
C MET A 118 -6.55 -10.97 0.56
N MET A 119 -5.58 -10.11 0.87
CA MET A 119 -4.46 -10.50 1.71
C MET A 119 -4.82 -10.55 3.19
N PHE A 120 -5.72 -9.70 3.68
CA PHE A 120 -5.95 -9.58 5.14
C PHE A 120 -7.27 -10.14 5.64
N LEU A 121 -8.36 -9.94 4.89
CA LEU A 121 -9.72 -10.04 5.43
C LEU A 121 -10.52 -11.21 4.86
N GLY A 122 -9.93 -12.15 4.13
CA GLY A 122 -10.70 -13.21 3.47
C GLY A 122 -11.18 -12.77 2.10
N GLY A 123 -10.68 -13.42 1.05
CA GLY A 123 -10.92 -13.05 -0.34
C GLY A 123 -12.04 -13.81 -1.06
N ASN A 124 -13.15 -14.22 -0.41
CA ASN A 124 -14.21 -15.01 -1.05
C ASN A 124 -14.88 -14.28 -2.23
N MET A 125 -14.34 -14.47 -3.44
CA MET A 125 -14.75 -13.76 -4.67
C MET A 125 -16.23 -13.97 -5.03
N SER A 126 -16.80 -15.12 -4.66
CA SER A 126 -18.18 -15.50 -4.95
C SER A 126 -19.19 -14.83 -4.02
N GLU A 127 -18.77 -14.29 -2.88
CA GLU A 127 -19.65 -13.72 -1.89
C GLU A 127 -19.78 -12.20 -2.06
N TYR A 128 -21.01 -11.69 -1.98
CA TYR A 128 -21.26 -10.24 -1.93
C TYR A 128 -20.53 -9.55 -0.78
N LEU A 129 -20.21 -10.29 0.29
CA LEU A 129 -19.44 -9.78 1.42
C LEU A 129 -18.06 -9.24 1.00
N PHE A 130 -17.44 -9.81 -0.03
CA PHE A 130 -16.14 -9.37 -0.52
C PHE A 130 -16.18 -7.96 -1.10
N PHE A 131 -17.21 -7.64 -1.89
CA PHE A 131 -17.39 -6.28 -2.41
C PHE A 131 -17.64 -5.26 -1.29
N ILE A 132 -18.38 -5.64 -0.24
CA ILE A 132 -18.57 -4.79 0.94
C ILE A 132 -17.23 -4.52 1.65
N LYS A 133 -16.35 -5.52 1.77
CA LYS A 133 -15.00 -5.34 2.33
C LYS A 133 -14.16 -4.38 1.50
N ILE A 134 -14.19 -4.48 0.17
CA ILE A 134 -13.48 -3.55 -0.73
C ILE A 134 -13.98 -2.12 -0.49
N VAL A 135 -15.30 -1.91 -0.47
CA VAL A 135 -15.89 -0.59 -0.21
C VAL A 135 -15.53 -0.07 1.18
N PHE A 136 -15.49 -0.95 2.18
CA PHE A 136 -15.06 -0.59 3.52
C PHE A 136 -13.60 -0.13 3.55
N ILE A 137 -12.69 -0.86 2.89
CA ILE A 137 -11.28 -0.45 2.80
C ILE A 137 -11.17 0.87 2.03
N SER A 138 -11.82 1.03 0.88
CA SER A 138 -11.74 2.30 0.14
C SER A 138 -12.32 3.47 0.94
N PHE A 139 -13.35 3.25 1.76
CA PHE A 139 -13.83 4.22 2.72
C PHE A 139 -12.77 4.59 3.78
N LEU A 140 -12.01 3.62 4.30
CA LEU A 140 -10.89 3.91 5.23
C LEU A 140 -9.86 4.85 4.59
N TRP A 141 -9.57 4.70 3.30
CA TRP A 141 -8.61 5.55 2.60
C TRP A 141 -9.09 7.00 2.51
N ILE A 142 -10.38 7.18 2.21
CA ILE A 142 -11.02 8.51 2.19
C ILE A 142 -11.06 9.11 3.61
N TRP A 143 -11.29 8.28 4.62
CA TRP A 143 -11.34 8.74 6.02
C TRP A 143 -9.96 9.19 6.54
N VAL A 144 -8.90 8.43 6.24
CA VAL A 144 -7.52 8.79 6.60
C VAL A 144 -7.16 10.16 6.02
N ARG A 145 -7.59 10.45 4.78
CA ARG A 145 -7.42 11.77 4.15
C ARG A 145 -8.08 12.90 4.95
N GLY A 146 -9.24 12.67 5.53
CA GLY A 146 -9.98 13.69 6.29
C GLY A 146 -9.44 13.95 7.69
N THR A 147 -8.58 13.07 8.22
CA THR A 147 -8.18 13.10 9.64
C THR A 147 -6.72 13.47 9.87
N LEU A 148 -5.81 13.11 8.96
CA LEU A 148 -4.38 13.30 9.16
C LEU A 148 -3.84 14.55 8.43
N PRO A 149 -2.97 15.35 9.10
CA PRO A 149 -2.25 16.41 8.42
C PRO A 149 -1.22 15.82 7.44
N ARG A 150 -0.83 16.62 6.44
CA ARG A 150 0.22 16.23 5.47
C ARG A 150 1.54 15.96 6.21
N TYR A 151 2.18 14.84 5.89
CA TYR A 151 3.53 14.56 6.38
C TYR A 151 4.56 15.36 5.58
N ARG A 152 5.77 15.54 6.15
CA ARG A 152 6.92 16.08 5.42
C ARG A 152 7.70 14.94 4.77
N TYR A 153 8.22 15.17 3.55
CA TYR A 153 8.94 14.17 2.75
C TYR A 153 10.07 13.48 3.54
N ASP A 154 10.86 14.26 4.28
CA ASP A 154 11.99 13.73 5.06
C ASP A 154 11.54 12.73 6.15
N LYS A 155 10.39 13.00 6.80
CA LYS A 155 9.85 12.12 7.84
C LYS A 155 9.29 10.83 7.26
N LEU A 156 8.67 10.92 6.08
CA LEU A 156 8.17 9.78 5.32
C LEU A 156 9.33 8.87 4.87
N MET A 157 10.39 9.45 4.30
CA MET A 157 11.57 8.70 3.90
C MET A 157 12.28 8.07 5.11
N TYR A 158 12.38 8.78 6.23
CA TYR A 158 12.91 8.21 7.47
C TYR A 158 12.08 7.00 7.93
N LEU A 159 10.75 7.08 7.85
CA LEU A 159 9.84 6.01 8.26
C LEU A 159 10.01 4.77 7.37
N ALA A 160 10.08 4.93 6.05
CA ALA A 160 10.33 3.82 5.13
C ALA A 160 11.67 3.12 5.41
N TRP A 161 12.77 3.91 5.44
CA TRP A 161 14.12 3.35 5.50
C TRP A 161 14.58 2.92 6.89
N LYS A 162 14.20 3.63 7.95
CA LYS A 162 14.69 3.35 9.30
C LYS A 162 13.73 2.54 10.16
N SER A 163 12.42 2.61 9.91
CA SER A 163 11.47 1.78 10.64
C SER A 163 10.97 0.59 9.83
N TYR A 164 10.43 0.80 8.63
CA TYR A 164 9.73 -0.26 7.90
C TYR A 164 10.69 -1.29 7.30
N LEU A 165 11.82 -0.85 6.76
CA LEU A 165 12.79 -1.79 6.20
C LEU A 165 13.39 -2.72 7.27
N PRO A 166 13.88 -2.23 8.44
CA PRO A 166 14.36 -3.15 9.47
C PRO A 166 13.26 -4.01 10.08
N SER A 167 12.07 -3.46 10.34
CA SER A 167 10.97 -4.24 10.93
C SER A 167 10.51 -5.34 9.97
N SER A 168 10.27 -5.02 8.70
CA SER A 168 9.83 -6.00 7.69
C SER A 168 10.85 -7.14 7.54
N LEU A 169 12.15 -6.86 7.55
CA LEU A 169 13.19 -7.90 7.55
C LEU A 169 13.15 -8.79 8.78
N THR A 170 13.02 -8.23 9.99
CA THR A 170 12.94 -9.05 11.22
C THR A 170 11.73 -9.97 11.21
N PHE A 171 10.58 -9.48 10.74
CA PHE A 171 9.38 -10.30 10.60
C PHE A 171 9.52 -11.34 9.51
N LEU A 172 10.14 -11.03 8.37
CA LEU A 172 10.38 -12.00 7.29
C LEU A 172 11.17 -13.21 7.81
N ILE A 173 12.26 -12.97 8.55
CA ILE A 173 13.06 -14.05 9.15
C ILE A 173 12.22 -14.85 10.15
N PHE A 174 11.40 -14.18 10.96
CA PHE A 174 10.53 -14.83 11.94
C PHE A 174 9.50 -15.76 11.26
N TYR A 175 8.76 -15.27 10.24
CA TYR A 175 7.75 -16.07 9.55
C TYR A 175 8.36 -17.20 8.71
N PHE A 176 9.56 -17.00 8.17
CA PHE A 176 10.32 -18.06 7.52
C PHE A 176 10.70 -19.18 8.50
N CYS A 177 11.17 -18.83 9.70
CA CYS A 177 11.47 -19.82 10.73
C CYS A 177 10.20 -20.56 11.19
N LEU A 178 9.10 -19.83 11.36
CA LEU A 178 7.82 -20.41 11.74
C LEU A 178 7.31 -21.40 10.69
N SER A 179 7.33 -21.03 9.40
CA SER A 179 6.87 -21.93 8.33
C SER A 179 7.71 -23.21 8.25
N LEU A 180 9.03 -23.12 8.44
CA LEU A 180 9.90 -24.30 8.53
C LEU A 180 9.53 -25.21 9.70
N THR A 181 9.21 -24.65 10.87
CA THR A 181 8.78 -25.47 12.01
C THR A 181 7.47 -26.18 11.72
N VAL A 182 6.48 -25.49 11.14
CA VAL A 182 5.19 -26.08 10.79
C VAL A 182 5.35 -27.23 9.79
N LEU A 183 6.18 -27.04 8.75
CA LEU A 183 6.48 -28.07 7.77
C LEU A 183 7.17 -29.31 8.37
N ASN A 184 7.98 -29.15 9.40
CA ASN A 184 8.63 -30.28 10.07
C ASN A 184 7.65 -31.08 10.95
N TYR A 185 6.53 -30.48 11.38
CA TYR A 185 5.52 -31.12 12.22
C TYR A 185 4.31 -31.67 11.42
N SER A 186 4.19 -31.33 10.13
CA SER A 186 3.18 -31.85 9.19
C SER A 186 3.68 -33.06 8.42
#